data_AF-A0A352F236-F1
#
_entry.id   AF-A0A352F236-F1
#
_cell.length_a   1.000
_cell.length_b   1.000
_cell.length_c   1.000
_cell.angle_alpha   90.00
_cell.angle_beta   90.00
_cell.angle_gamma   90.00
#
_symmetry.space_group_name_H-M   'P 1'
#
loop_
_entity.id
_entity.type
_entity.pdbx_description
1 polymer ?
#
loop_
_entity_poly.entity_id
_entity_poly.type
_entity_poly.pdbx_seq_one_letter_code
_entity_poly.pdbx_strand_id
1 'polypeptide(L)'
;MMVEFESISNLRFSARCGGRAAVLAVTILFCFLTAIAQTPLPSPLTQLAPPPQDLQVPSVATDFHPALKPLPELSRVGVDMDRQRPLSIREALALALANNKDIEVARQNVRISEFDLKSAQGVYDPRLSSTAYYERSKTPISSFLSGGSDGAVTQSDYTGTARLEGQTPAFGGNYHLDFSSVRLTSNNVFTALNPQYPTALTFTYAQPLLRGLRFDSSRRSIEIAKKNLSLTDAQFRQRAIETITSVQRAYWDLVFALRNLQVQREAVRDARTQLEHNQRLVTEGALAPIDVVAAEAQVAGFEQTLFSSLEEVSRTENNLKNLIAENHQSDLWNLSIVPTDSVDLVTPQISLADAMKAAMDNRPELQQSTVAREINQIDQKYFREQTKPQVDLVGTYGMVGLAGTTSGTANPLTSSSTQLREAVNKLLLNSGFDRLPDPPAQTISPDLLGGYNQSVQNLLSNRFNNYRVGVQISLPLRNRTAEAQLGRSLVEGERLATQREQLKQFIQVEVRNALQLVSTAQARLHAAVIQRQASEQQYQSEQRKLDAGQSTVFLVLERQTALTTARGNELRAQTDLNKAIADLERATGNALTTNSIVVRVR
;
A
#
# COMPACT_ATOMS: atom_id res chain seq x y z
N MET A 1 21.08 -4.56 34.21
CA MET A 1 20.31 -3.83 35.24
C MET A 1 18.85 -3.99 34.88
N MET A 2 18.27 -5.09 35.36
CA MET A 2 16.84 -5.44 35.28
C MET A 2 16.08 -4.62 36.31
N VAL A 3 14.87 -4.17 35.97
CA VAL A 3 13.86 -3.77 36.97
C VAL A 3 12.55 -4.43 36.57
N GLU A 4 12.22 -5.47 37.33
CA GLU A 4 10.90 -6.08 37.47
C GLU A 4 9.95 -5.13 38.22
N PHE A 5 8.65 -5.29 38.00
CA PHE A 5 7.65 -5.02 39.04
C PHE A 5 6.75 -6.26 39.20
N GLU A 6 6.84 -6.84 40.39
CA GLU A 6 6.08 -7.99 40.87
C GLU A 6 4.60 -7.67 41.09
N SER A 7 3.81 -8.71 40.85
CA SER A 7 2.42 -8.90 41.23
C SER A 7 2.36 -9.65 42.57
N ILE A 8 1.51 -9.21 43.50
CA ILE A 8 1.14 -9.97 44.70
C ILE A 8 -0.37 -9.88 44.87
N SER A 9 -1.06 -11.02 44.81
CA SER A 9 -1.85 -11.54 45.94
C SER A 9 -2.60 -12.84 45.61
N ASN A 10 -2.02 -13.94 46.09
CA ASN A 10 -2.60 -15.15 46.68
C ASN A 10 -4.11 -15.42 46.53
N LEU A 11 -4.42 -16.65 46.09
CA LEU A 11 -5.21 -17.60 46.91
C LEU A 11 -5.06 -19.04 46.37
N ARG A 12 -4.62 -19.93 47.26
CA ARG A 12 -4.50 -21.38 47.08
C ARG A 12 -5.89 -22.02 47.07
N PHE A 13 -6.13 -22.99 46.18
CA PHE A 13 -6.87 -24.20 46.54
C PHE A 13 -6.45 -25.38 45.64
N SER A 14 -6.12 -26.49 46.29
CA SER A 14 -5.76 -27.78 45.72
C SER A 14 -7.00 -28.60 45.36
N ALA A 15 -7.00 -29.30 44.22
CA ALA A 15 -7.58 -30.64 44.12
C ALA A 15 -7.20 -31.32 42.78
N ARG A 16 -6.88 -32.61 42.88
CA ARG A 16 -6.48 -33.55 41.82
C ARG A 16 -7.70 -34.15 41.08
N CYS A 17 -7.39 -34.64 39.89
CA CYS A 17 -7.94 -35.84 39.22
C CYS A 17 -9.35 -35.80 38.60
N GLY A 18 -9.39 -36.08 37.28
CA GLY A 18 -10.06 -37.29 36.79
C GLY A 18 -11.19 -37.12 35.78
N GLY A 19 -10.96 -37.61 34.55
CA GLY A 19 -11.90 -38.53 33.89
C GLY A 19 -13.10 -37.98 33.12
N ARG A 20 -12.97 -38.02 31.78
CA ARG A 20 -13.97 -38.41 30.75
C ARG A 20 -15.47 -38.45 31.13
N ALA A 21 -16.31 -37.74 30.36
CA ALA A 21 -17.38 -38.32 29.53
C ALA A 21 -18.15 -37.22 28.78
N ALA A 22 -18.52 -37.55 27.55
CA ALA A 22 -19.32 -36.73 26.65
C ALA A 22 -20.82 -36.78 27.00
N VAL A 23 -21.52 -35.65 26.92
CA VAL A 23 -22.97 -35.62 26.60
C VAL A 23 -23.29 -34.35 25.81
N LEU A 24 -23.99 -34.60 24.71
CA LEU A 24 -24.63 -33.68 23.77
C LEU A 24 -25.72 -32.84 24.48
N ALA A 25 -25.69 -31.52 24.36
CA ALA A 25 -26.88 -30.70 24.62
C ALA A 25 -26.85 -29.42 23.77
N VAL A 26 -27.61 -29.45 22.68
CA VAL A 26 -28.03 -28.29 21.90
C VAL A 26 -28.93 -27.44 22.79
N THR A 27 -28.66 -26.14 22.92
CA THR A 27 -29.65 -25.21 23.49
C THR A 27 -29.64 -23.91 22.72
N ILE A 28 -30.68 -23.78 21.90
CA ILE A 28 -31.17 -22.58 21.25
C ILE A 28 -31.62 -21.62 22.35
N LEU A 29 -31.02 -20.44 22.45
CA LEU A 29 -31.50 -19.38 23.35
C LEU A 29 -32.59 -18.59 22.62
N PHE A 30 -33.83 -18.94 22.92
CA PHE A 30 -35.03 -18.15 22.64
C PHE A 30 -35.02 -16.89 23.51
N CYS A 31 -34.92 -15.70 22.90
CA CYS A 31 -35.21 -14.44 23.58
C CYS A 31 -36.72 -14.34 23.83
N PHE A 32 -37.12 -14.30 25.10
CA PHE A 32 -38.47 -13.92 25.51
C PHE A 32 -38.65 -12.41 25.37
N LEU A 33 -39.60 -12.04 24.52
CA LEU A 33 -40.22 -10.72 24.42
C LEU A 33 -41.20 -10.58 25.59
N THR A 34 -40.95 -9.68 26.54
CA THR A 34 -41.99 -9.18 27.46
C THR A 34 -42.49 -7.84 26.99
N ALA A 35 -43.77 -7.78 26.69
CA ALA A 35 -44.52 -6.56 26.42
C ALA A 35 -44.56 -5.68 27.68
N ILE A 36 -44.04 -4.46 27.57
CA ILE A 36 -44.29 -3.38 28.53
C ILE A 36 -45.20 -2.38 27.83
N ALA A 37 -46.31 -2.08 28.49
CA ALA A 37 -47.35 -1.16 28.06
C ALA A 37 -46.77 0.23 27.73
N GLN A 38 -47.26 0.82 26.64
CA GLN A 38 -46.97 2.19 26.23
C GLN A 38 -47.63 3.17 27.21
N THR A 39 -46.83 3.79 28.07
CA THR A 39 -47.17 5.06 28.72
C THR A 39 -46.88 6.21 27.74
N PRO A 40 -47.77 7.21 27.61
CA PRO A 40 -47.53 8.35 26.72
C PRO A 40 -46.28 9.13 27.13
N LEU A 41 -45.50 9.55 26.13
CA LEU A 41 -44.27 10.32 26.30
C LEU A 41 -44.52 11.59 27.14
N PRO A 42 -43.72 11.87 28.18
CA PRO A 42 -43.65 13.22 28.71
C PRO A 42 -43.03 14.13 27.64
N SER A 43 -43.60 15.33 27.47
CA SER A 43 -43.09 16.41 26.63
C SER A 43 -41.58 16.60 26.82
N PRO A 44 -40.82 17.02 25.78
CA PRO A 44 -39.40 17.29 25.96
C PRO A 44 -39.26 18.38 27.02
N LEU A 45 -38.70 18.02 28.17
CA LEU A 45 -38.15 19.01 29.09
C LEU A 45 -37.18 19.83 28.26
N THR A 46 -37.42 21.13 28.16
CA THR A 46 -36.46 22.11 27.68
C THR A 46 -35.16 21.85 28.43
N GLN A 47 -34.21 21.16 27.79
CA GLN A 47 -32.84 21.14 28.26
C GLN A 47 -32.39 22.60 28.17
N LEU A 48 -32.39 23.28 29.31
CA LEU A 48 -31.64 24.51 29.48
C LEU A 48 -30.25 24.20 28.94
N ALA A 49 -29.84 24.92 27.90
CA ALA A 49 -28.46 24.88 27.45
C ALA A 49 -27.56 24.98 28.70
N PRO A 50 -26.48 24.17 28.80
CA PRO A 50 -25.53 24.38 29.88
C PRO A 50 -25.19 25.87 29.90
N PRO A 51 -25.20 26.53 31.08
CA PRO A 51 -24.81 27.93 31.15
C PRO A 51 -23.46 28.07 30.44
N PRO A 52 -23.22 29.16 29.68
CA PRO A 52 -21.94 29.35 29.01
C PRO A 52 -20.86 29.14 30.06
N GLN A 53 -20.02 28.13 29.88
CA GLN A 53 -18.84 27.99 30.70
C GLN A 53 -18.04 29.27 30.46
N ASP A 54 -17.99 30.15 31.46
CA ASP A 54 -17.12 31.31 31.41
C ASP A 54 -15.72 30.80 31.08
N LEU A 55 -15.26 31.13 29.88
CA LEU A 55 -13.92 30.82 29.44
C LEU A 55 -12.97 31.40 30.49
N GLN A 56 -12.33 30.54 31.29
CA GLN A 56 -11.30 30.95 32.23
C GLN A 56 -10.08 31.39 31.44
N VAL A 57 -10.13 32.62 30.92
CA VAL A 57 -8.99 33.27 30.30
C VAL A 57 -8.12 33.83 31.43
N PRO A 58 -6.81 33.52 31.46
CA PRO A 58 -5.90 34.12 32.42
C PRO A 58 -5.99 35.64 32.35
N SER A 59 -6.21 36.30 33.48
CA SER A 59 -6.22 37.77 33.53
C SER A 59 -4.81 38.30 33.30
N VAL A 60 -4.70 39.35 32.47
CA VAL A 60 -3.46 40.12 32.36
C VAL A 60 -3.25 40.81 33.71
N ALA A 61 -2.05 40.70 34.30
CA ALA A 61 -1.75 41.34 35.57
C ALA A 61 -1.96 42.87 35.43
N THR A 62 -2.69 43.45 36.38
CA THR A 62 -3.19 44.84 36.33
C THR A 62 -2.11 45.91 36.18
N ASP A 63 -0.85 45.58 36.51
CA ASP A 63 0.31 46.47 36.41
C ASP A 63 1.43 45.92 35.50
N PHE A 64 1.09 45.00 34.58
CA PHE A 64 2.06 44.44 33.65
C PHE A 64 2.54 45.49 32.64
N HIS A 65 3.71 46.06 32.92
CA HIS A 65 4.46 46.87 31.98
C HIS A 65 5.69 46.05 31.55
N PRO A 66 5.79 45.60 30.28
CA PRO A 66 7.00 44.96 29.83
C PRO A 66 8.15 45.95 29.93
N ALA A 67 9.30 45.51 30.46
CA ALA A 67 10.51 46.30 30.38
C ALA A 67 10.82 46.56 28.90
N LEU A 68 10.81 47.83 28.49
CA LEU A 68 11.13 48.27 27.13
C LEU A 68 12.61 47.97 26.85
N LYS A 69 12.89 46.73 26.46
CA LYS A 69 14.20 46.34 25.92
C LYS A 69 14.32 46.87 24.49
N PRO A 70 15.53 47.22 24.04
CA PRO A 70 15.76 47.54 22.64
C PRO A 70 15.29 46.36 21.78
N LEU A 71 14.70 46.70 20.63
CA LEU A 71 14.20 45.69 19.68
C LEU A 71 15.33 44.72 19.30
N PRO A 72 15.04 43.41 19.23
CA PRO A 72 16.04 42.42 18.85
C PRO A 72 16.54 42.68 17.43
N GLU A 73 17.78 42.26 17.16
CA GLU A 73 18.36 42.33 15.81
C GLU A 73 17.53 41.50 14.83
N LEU A 74 17.52 41.91 13.54
CA LEU A 74 16.82 41.24 12.43
C LEU A 74 17.51 39.92 12.02
N SER A 75 17.73 39.04 12.99
CA SER A 75 18.28 37.71 12.83
C SER A 75 17.16 36.67 12.71
N ARG A 76 17.41 35.59 11.98
CA ARG A 76 16.50 34.44 11.88
C ARG A 76 17.03 33.29 12.71
N VAL A 77 16.13 32.68 13.50
CA VAL A 77 16.50 31.56 14.37
C VAL A 77 16.91 30.36 13.52
N GLY A 78 18.10 29.81 13.78
CA GLY A 78 18.60 28.60 13.11
C GLY A 78 19.05 28.79 11.66
N VAL A 79 19.13 30.02 11.16
CA VAL A 79 19.61 30.33 9.80
C VAL A 79 20.81 31.25 9.87
N ASP A 80 21.91 30.81 9.27
CA ASP A 80 23.10 31.63 9.07
C ASP A 80 22.86 32.60 7.90
N MET A 81 22.78 33.89 8.23
CA MET A 81 22.52 34.96 7.27
C MET A 81 23.72 35.24 6.35
N ASP A 82 24.93 34.89 6.78
CA ASP A 82 26.16 35.09 6.03
C ASP A 82 26.35 33.99 4.98
N ARG A 83 25.78 32.81 5.22
CA ARG A 83 25.80 31.67 4.30
C ARG A 83 24.55 31.64 3.43
N GLN A 84 24.61 32.36 2.33
CA GLN A 84 23.54 32.42 1.34
C GLN A 84 23.69 31.35 0.25
N ARG A 85 22.57 30.74 -0.12
CA ARG A 85 22.46 29.84 -1.27
C ARG A 85 21.54 30.47 -2.33
N PRO A 86 22.10 30.94 -3.47
CA PRO A 86 21.26 31.31 -4.61
C PRO A 86 20.54 30.05 -5.12
N LEU A 87 19.25 30.16 -5.40
CA LEU A 87 18.42 29.03 -5.85
C LEU A 87 17.47 29.49 -6.95
N SER A 88 17.54 28.81 -8.10
CA SER A 88 16.53 28.96 -9.17
C SER A 88 15.38 27.97 -8.99
N ILE A 89 14.23 28.26 -9.59
CA ILE A 89 13.05 27.39 -9.57
C ILE A 89 13.35 26.03 -10.22
N ARG A 90 14.15 26.00 -11.29
CA ARG A 90 14.57 24.75 -11.94
C ARG A 90 15.45 23.91 -11.03
N GLU A 91 16.37 24.54 -10.30
CA GLU A 91 17.20 23.85 -9.32
C GLU A 91 16.35 23.35 -8.13
N ALA A 92 15.41 24.15 -7.64
CA ALA A 92 14.48 23.75 -6.58
C ALA A 92 13.65 22.53 -7.00
N LEU A 93 13.14 22.51 -8.24
CA LEU A 93 12.43 21.36 -8.81
C LEU A 93 13.32 20.12 -8.92
N ALA A 94 14.57 20.27 -9.37
CA ALA A 94 15.52 19.17 -9.47
C ALA A 94 15.84 18.57 -8.10
N LEU A 95 16.10 19.42 -7.09
CA LEU A 95 16.33 18.99 -5.71
C LEU A 95 15.10 18.29 -5.13
N ALA A 96 13.89 18.85 -5.32
CA ALA A 96 12.67 18.21 -4.87
C ALA A 96 12.47 16.83 -5.50
N LEU A 97 12.60 16.69 -6.81
CA LEU A 97 12.40 15.38 -7.47
C LEU A 97 13.47 14.34 -7.11
N ALA A 98 14.66 14.79 -6.71
CA ALA A 98 15.73 13.92 -6.21
C ALA A 98 15.51 13.51 -4.75
N ASN A 99 15.12 14.44 -3.89
CA ASN A 99 15.23 14.32 -2.43
C ASN A 99 13.89 14.16 -1.71
N ASN A 100 12.79 14.58 -2.34
CA ASN A 100 11.48 14.60 -1.70
C ASN A 100 11.03 13.18 -1.35
N LYS A 101 10.68 12.98 -0.07
CA LYS A 101 10.34 11.67 0.48
C LYS A 101 9.03 11.10 -0.06
N ASP A 102 8.08 11.94 -0.47
CA ASP A 102 6.86 11.48 -1.12
C ASP A 102 7.14 10.88 -2.51
N ILE A 103 8.06 11.47 -3.26
CA ILE A 103 8.53 10.93 -4.56
C ILE A 103 9.33 9.66 -4.36
N GLU A 104 10.19 9.61 -3.35
CA GLU A 104 10.97 8.42 -2.99
C GLU A 104 10.04 7.24 -2.64
N VAL A 105 9.04 7.46 -1.78
CA VAL A 105 8.03 6.45 -1.42
C VAL A 105 7.23 6.02 -2.65
N ALA A 106 6.79 6.97 -3.49
CA ALA A 106 6.04 6.63 -4.69
C ALA A 106 6.87 5.79 -5.68
N ARG A 107 8.18 6.06 -5.81
CA ARG A 107 9.12 5.23 -6.59
C ARG A 107 9.27 3.83 -6.00
N GLN A 108 9.37 3.72 -4.67
CA GLN A 108 9.42 2.42 -3.99
C GLN A 108 8.14 1.62 -4.21
N ASN A 109 6.97 2.25 -4.21
CA ASN A 109 5.69 1.59 -4.50
C ASN A 109 5.66 0.97 -5.90
N VAL A 110 6.21 1.64 -6.91
CA VAL A 110 6.35 1.07 -8.26
C VAL A 110 7.20 -0.19 -8.21
N ARG A 111 8.35 -0.15 -7.53
CA ARG A 111 9.25 -1.31 -7.38
C ARG A 111 8.61 -2.45 -6.58
N ILE A 112 7.82 -2.14 -5.56
CA ILE A 112 7.01 -3.14 -4.84
C ILE A 112 6.03 -3.81 -5.80
N SER A 113 5.31 -3.04 -6.64
CA SER A 113 4.40 -3.60 -7.65
C SER A 113 5.12 -4.47 -8.70
N GLU A 114 6.38 -4.19 -9.04
CA GLU A 114 7.19 -5.07 -9.89
C GLU A 114 7.47 -6.42 -9.21
N PHE A 115 7.83 -6.40 -7.92
CA PHE A 115 8.00 -7.62 -7.13
C PHE A 115 6.68 -8.36 -6.92
N ASP A 116 5.55 -7.66 -6.79
CA ASP A 116 4.22 -8.27 -6.71
C ASP A 116 3.86 -9.00 -8.02
N LEU A 117 4.19 -8.41 -9.17
CA LEU A 117 4.04 -9.08 -10.47
C LEU A 117 4.93 -10.33 -10.55
N LYS A 118 6.18 -10.23 -10.13
CA LYS A 118 7.10 -11.38 -10.07
C LYS A 118 6.59 -12.46 -9.12
N SER A 119 6.06 -12.08 -7.97
CA SER A 119 5.45 -12.98 -6.98
C SER A 119 4.23 -13.70 -7.56
N ALA A 120 3.36 -12.97 -8.28
CA ALA A 120 2.21 -13.56 -8.97
C ALA A 120 2.63 -14.59 -10.05
N GLN A 121 3.77 -14.39 -10.72
CA GLN A 121 4.32 -15.35 -11.68
C GLN A 121 4.87 -16.62 -11.02
N GLY A 122 5.21 -16.58 -9.73
CA GLY A 122 5.74 -17.72 -8.97
C GLY A 122 4.75 -18.89 -8.82
N VAL A 123 3.48 -18.71 -9.19
CA VAL A 123 2.50 -19.81 -9.29
C VAL A 123 2.93 -20.92 -10.28
N TYR A 124 3.79 -20.60 -11.24
CA TYR A 124 4.34 -21.56 -12.21
C TYR A 124 5.68 -22.18 -11.76
N ASP A 125 6.23 -21.75 -10.63
CA ASP A 125 7.46 -22.34 -10.12
C ASP A 125 7.16 -23.74 -9.55
N PRO A 126 7.95 -24.77 -9.91
CA PRO A 126 7.74 -26.11 -9.41
C PRO A 126 8.03 -26.19 -7.91
N ARG A 127 7.19 -26.91 -7.17
CA ARG A 127 7.33 -27.14 -5.73
C ARG A 127 7.75 -28.57 -5.47
N LEU A 128 8.89 -28.75 -4.79
CA LEU A 128 9.31 -30.02 -4.23
C LEU A 128 8.91 -30.08 -2.75
N SER A 129 8.19 -31.12 -2.36
CA SER A 129 7.83 -31.41 -0.98
C SER A 129 8.23 -32.83 -0.63
N SER A 130 8.66 -33.06 0.61
CA SER A 130 9.01 -34.40 1.09
C SER A 130 8.49 -34.59 2.50
N THR A 131 7.95 -35.76 2.77
CA THR A 131 7.50 -36.15 4.11
C THR A 131 8.10 -37.49 4.47
N ALA A 132 8.54 -37.64 5.71
CA ALA A 132 9.04 -38.89 6.25
C ALA A 132 8.39 -39.13 7.61
N TYR A 133 7.81 -40.30 7.81
CA TYR A 133 7.16 -40.66 9.06
C TYR A 133 7.31 -42.15 9.38
N TYR A 134 7.23 -42.46 10.66
CA TYR A 134 7.15 -43.81 11.18
C TYR A 134 5.75 -44.02 11.76
N GLU A 135 5.07 -45.06 11.32
CA GLU A 135 3.75 -45.42 11.79
C GLU A 135 3.79 -46.84 12.34
N ARG A 136 3.22 -47.04 13.53
CA ARG A 136 2.98 -48.38 14.09
C ARG A 136 1.51 -48.52 14.40
N SER A 137 0.85 -49.42 13.68
CA SER A 137 -0.56 -49.76 13.90
C SER A 137 -0.67 -51.15 14.50
N LYS A 138 -1.42 -51.29 15.60
CA LYS A 138 -1.73 -52.58 16.22
C LYS A 138 -3.24 -52.76 16.20
N THR A 139 -3.73 -53.53 15.24
CA THR A 139 -5.16 -53.74 15.02
C THR A 139 -5.59 -55.08 15.64
N PRO A 140 -6.56 -55.12 16.56
CA PRO A 140 -7.10 -56.37 17.06
C PRO A 140 -7.81 -57.12 15.94
N ILE A 141 -7.68 -58.44 15.91
CA ILE A 141 -8.28 -59.28 14.88
C ILE A 141 -9.25 -60.28 15.50
N SER A 142 -10.39 -60.48 14.86
CA SER A 142 -11.41 -61.47 15.28
C SER A 142 -11.32 -62.79 14.52
N SER A 143 -10.64 -62.80 13.38
CA SER A 143 -10.46 -63.98 12.52
C SER A 143 -9.09 -64.59 12.71
N PHE A 144 -9.04 -65.91 12.87
CA PHE A 144 -7.80 -66.69 12.89
C PHE A 144 -7.05 -66.65 11.55
N LEU A 145 -7.74 -66.32 10.44
CA LEU A 145 -7.12 -66.13 9.12
C LEU A 145 -6.45 -64.76 8.94
N SER A 146 -6.63 -63.84 9.88
CA SER A 146 -5.96 -62.53 9.84
C SER A 146 -4.48 -62.58 10.23
N GLY A 147 -4.02 -63.71 10.76
CA GLY A 147 -2.59 -64.04 10.87
C GLY A 147 -1.80 -63.40 12.02
N GLY A 148 -2.46 -62.75 12.98
CA GLY A 148 -1.82 -62.29 14.22
C GLY A 148 -1.80 -63.39 15.28
N SER A 149 -0.61 -63.85 15.68
CA SER A 149 -0.45 -64.90 16.72
C SER A 149 -1.00 -64.49 18.09
N ASP A 150 -1.02 -63.19 18.38
CA ASP A 150 -1.34 -62.62 19.70
C ASP A 150 -2.73 -61.97 19.73
N GLY A 151 -3.64 -62.36 18.82
CA GLY A 151 -4.98 -61.75 18.68
C GLY A 151 -4.98 -60.33 18.11
N ALA A 152 -3.83 -59.84 17.63
CA ALA A 152 -3.68 -58.56 16.95
C ALA A 152 -2.61 -58.63 15.86
N VAL A 153 -2.83 -57.90 14.76
CA VAL A 153 -1.82 -57.66 13.73
C VAL A 153 -1.13 -56.34 14.04
N THR A 154 0.18 -56.40 14.21
CA THR A 154 1.04 -55.23 14.38
C THR A 154 1.78 -55.00 13.07
N GLN A 155 1.56 -53.82 12.49
CA GLN A 155 2.23 -53.32 11.31
C GLN A 155 3.08 -52.11 11.69
N SER A 156 4.30 -52.05 11.20
CA SER A 156 5.21 -50.91 11.38
C SER A 156 5.88 -50.52 10.08
N ASP A 157 5.68 -49.26 9.72
CA ASP A 157 6.05 -48.72 8.41
C ASP A 157 6.91 -47.47 8.57
N TYR A 158 8.03 -47.44 7.87
CA TYR A 158 8.79 -46.21 7.62
C TYR A 158 8.48 -45.73 6.21
N THR A 159 7.78 -44.61 6.11
CA THR A 159 7.35 -44.05 4.83
C THR A 159 8.15 -42.79 4.54
N GLY A 160 8.79 -42.76 3.37
CA GLY A 160 9.35 -41.56 2.77
C GLY A 160 8.61 -41.24 1.47
N THR A 161 8.17 -40.00 1.32
CA THR A 161 7.57 -39.51 0.08
C THR A 161 8.29 -38.27 -0.43
N ALA A 162 8.31 -38.10 -1.74
CA ALA A 162 8.72 -36.88 -2.40
C ALA A 162 7.71 -36.54 -3.50
N ARG A 163 7.17 -35.32 -3.49
CA ARG A 163 6.23 -34.80 -4.48
C ARG A 163 6.83 -33.58 -5.15
N LEU A 164 6.97 -33.64 -6.47
CA LEU A 164 7.27 -32.50 -7.32
C LEU A 164 5.99 -32.09 -8.04
N GLU A 165 5.51 -30.87 -7.87
CA GLU A 165 4.26 -30.40 -8.49
C GLU A 165 4.40 -29.00 -9.10
N GLY A 166 3.55 -28.66 -10.06
CA GLY A 166 3.53 -27.34 -10.67
C GLY A 166 2.31 -27.10 -11.55
N GLN A 167 2.17 -25.86 -12.03
CA GLN A 167 1.14 -25.45 -12.99
C GLN A 167 1.79 -25.08 -14.33
N THR A 168 1.09 -25.35 -15.41
CA THR A 168 1.51 -24.99 -16.76
C THR A 168 1.08 -23.55 -17.07
N PRO A 169 1.98 -22.70 -17.61
CA PRO A 169 1.64 -21.32 -17.98
C PRO A 169 0.56 -21.22 -19.07
N ALA A 170 0.50 -22.23 -19.94
CA ALA A 170 -0.47 -22.31 -21.00
C ALA A 170 -1.59 -23.27 -20.61
N PHE A 171 -2.83 -22.91 -20.93
CA PHE A 171 -3.99 -23.80 -20.84
C PHE A 171 -4.40 -24.25 -19.42
N GLY A 172 -3.71 -23.81 -18.35
CA GLY A 172 -4.14 -24.03 -16.97
C GLY A 172 -4.03 -25.47 -16.47
N GLY A 173 -3.24 -26.31 -17.15
CA GLY A 173 -2.98 -27.68 -16.71
C GLY A 173 -2.09 -27.71 -15.47
N ASN A 174 -2.22 -28.74 -14.64
CA ASN A 174 -1.35 -28.99 -13.50
C ASN A 174 -0.68 -30.37 -13.64
N TYR A 175 0.49 -30.49 -13.04
CA TYR A 175 1.25 -31.74 -13.02
C TYR A 175 1.78 -32.02 -11.63
N HIS A 176 1.85 -33.30 -11.27
CA HIS A 176 2.61 -33.73 -10.12
C HIS A 176 3.26 -35.10 -10.35
N LEU A 177 4.43 -35.28 -9.76
CA LEU A 177 5.21 -36.50 -9.73
C LEU A 177 5.39 -36.90 -8.26
N ASP A 178 4.81 -38.03 -7.90
CA ASP A 178 4.79 -38.58 -6.55
C ASP A 178 5.68 -39.82 -6.47
N PHE A 179 6.76 -39.74 -5.69
CA PHE A 179 7.56 -40.88 -5.30
C PHE A 179 7.20 -41.29 -3.87
N SER A 180 6.89 -42.56 -3.64
CA SER A 180 6.71 -43.13 -2.32
C SER A 180 7.60 -44.35 -2.13
N SER A 181 8.16 -44.47 -0.93
CA SER A 181 9.01 -45.56 -0.52
C SER A 181 8.65 -45.95 0.90
N VAL A 182 8.19 -47.17 1.07
CA VAL A 182 7.75 -47.69 2.37
C VAL A 182 8.62 -48.88 2.73
N ARG A 183 9.16 -48.92 3.95
CA ARG A 183 9.66 -50.15 4.57
C ARG A 183 8.61 -50.65 5.54
N LEU A 184 7.93 -51.72 5.15
CA LEU A 184 6.79 -52.29 5.85
C LEU A 184 7.18 -53.60 6.52
N THR A 185 6.95 -53.67 7.83
CA THR A 185 7.13 -54.86 8.66
C THR A 185 5.80 -55.26 9.28
N SER A 186 5.49 -56.54 9.31
CA SER A 186 4.24 -57.06 9.87
C SER A 186 4.51 -58.32 10.68
N ASN A 187 3.73 -58.56 11.74
CA ASN A 187 3.75 -59.85 12.45
C ASN A 187 2.79 -60.88 11.83
N ASN A 188 2.16 -60.57 10.69
CA ASN A 188 1.21 -61.47 10.06
C ASN A 188 1.91 -62.73 9.50
N VAL A 189 1.54 -63.91 10.02
CA VAL A 189 2.14 -65.20 9.65
C VAL A 189 1.85 -65.62 8.19
N PHE A 190 0.87 -65.02 7.53
CA PHE A 190 0.55 -65.25 6.12
C PHE A 190 1.31 -64.32 5.15
N THR A 191 2.09 -63.37 5.66
CA THR A 191 2.91 -62.49 4.82
C THR A 191 4.16 -63.22 4.35
N ALA A 192 4.24 -63.50 3.05
CA ALA A 192 5.36 -64.23 2.45
C ALA A 192 6.67 -63.43 2.40
N LEU A 193 6.59 -62.09 2.31
CA LEU A 193 7.74 -61.18 2.25
C LEU A 193 7.73 -60.23 3.44
N ASN A 194 8.71 -60.33 4.33
CA ASN A 194 8.80 -59.50 5.53
C ASN A 194 10.26 -59.34 6.00
N PRO A 195 10.78 -58.10 6.14
CA PRO A 195 10.19 -56.84 5.67
C PRO A 195 9.93 -56.83 4.16
N GLN A 196 8.95 -56.02 3.74
CA GLN A 196 8.72 -55.67 2.36
C GLN A 196 8.98 -54.17 2.12
N TYR A 197 9.39 -53.85 0.89
CA TYR A 197 9.75 -52.51 0.48
C TYR A 197 8.86 -52.03 -0.68
N PRO A 198 7.57 -51.71 -0.49
CA PRO A 198 6.78 -51.12 -1.57
C PRO A 198 7.35 -49.77 -2.00
N THR A 199 7.57 -49.59 -3.29
CA THR A 199 7.93 -48.30 -3.88
C THR A 199 6.96 -47.97 -5.01
N ALA A 200 6.63 -46.68 -5.18
CA ALA A 200 5.80 -46.24 -6.28
C ALA A 200 6.28 -44.89 -6.82
N LEU A 201 6.20 -44.73 -8.13
CA LEU A 201 6.42 -43.46 -8.82
C LEU A 201 5.20 -43.17 -9.68
N THR A 202 4.43 -42.16 -9.32
CA THR A 202 3.16 -41.80 -9.98
C THR A 202 3.27 -40.43 -10.60
N PHE A 203 3.16 -40.34 -11.91
CA PHE A 203 2.99 -39.09 -12.63
C PHE A 203 1.51 -38.84 -12.90
N THR A 204 1.02 -37.65 -12.59
CA THR A 204 -0.33 -37.22 -12.89
C THR A 204 -0.30 -35.89 -13.62
N TYR A 205 -1.09 -35.79 -14.68
CA TYR A 205 -1.35 -34.56 -15.43
C TYR A 205 -2.85 -34.32 -15.54
N ALA A 206 -3.31 -33.13 -15.16
CA ALA A 206 -4.71 -32.72 -15.31
C ALA A 206 -4.80 -31.47 -16.18
N GLN A 207 -5.59 -31.54 -17.25
CA GLN A 207 -5.77 -30.47 -18.22
C GLN A 207 -7.24 -30.05 -18.25
N PRO A 208 -7.59 -28.82 -17.82
CA PRO A 208 -8.94 -28.32 -18.03
C PRO A 208 -9.20 -28.17 -19.53
N LEU A 209 -10.37 -28.64 -19.98
CA LEU A 209 -10.82 -28.63 -21.38
C LEU A 209 -11.86 -27.54 -21.66
N LEU A 210 -12.62 -27.12 -20.64
CA LEU A 210 -13.63 -26.05 -20.76
C LEU A 210 -13.35 -24.89 -19.80
N ARG A 211 -13.86 -24.95 -18.57
CA ARG A 211 -13.60 -23.96 -17.51
C ARG A 211 -12.11 -23.96 -17.16
N GLY A 212 -11.46 -22.80 -17.29
CA GLY A 212 -10.03 -22.64 -16.96
C GLY A 212 -9.06 -22.92 -18.12
N LEU A 213 -9.51 -23.43 -19.27
CA LEU A 213 -8.63 -23.65 -20.42
C LEU A 213 -8.11 -22.31 -20.98
N ARG A 214 -9.03 -21.39 -21.33
CA ARG A 214 -8.67 -20.11 -21.97
C ARG A 214 -8.19 -19.05 -20.99
N PHE A 215 -8.81 -18.98 -19.82
CA PHE A 215 -8.46 -18.02 -18.78
C PHE A 215 -8.80 -18.62 -17.42
N ASP A 216 -7.82 -18.71 -16.54
CA ASP A 216 -7.93 -19.32 -15.21
C ASP A 216 -7.57 -18.29 -14.13
N SER A 217 -7.62 -18.74 -12.88
CA SER A 217 -7.36 -17.88 -11.72
C SER A 217 -5.92 -17.38 -11.67
N SER A 218 -4.94 -18.20 -12.07
CA SER A 218 -3.51 -17.85 -12.05
C SER A 218 -3.19 -16.83 -13.14
N ARG A 219 -3.70 -17.01 -14.38
CA ARG A 219 -3.57 -15.97 -15.42
C ARG A 219 -4.29 -14.67 -15.04
N ARG A 220 -5.46 -14.75 -14.39
CA ARG A 220 -6.16 -13.56 -13.87
C ARG A 220 -5.29 -12.77 -12.90
N SER A 221 -4.71 -13.42 -11.88
CA SER A 221 -3.91 -12.71 -10.88
C SER A 221 -2.68 -12.05 -11.49
N ILE A 222 -2.01 -12.70 -12.45
CA ILE A 222 -0.85 -12.15 -13.16
C ILE A 222 -1.23 -10.95 -14.03
N GLU A 223 -2.33 -11.03 -14.79
CA GLU A 223 -2.80 -9.90 -15.61
C GLU A 223 -3.23 -8.71 -14.74
N ILE A 224 -3.90 -8.96 -13.61
CA ILE A 224 -4.25 -7.90 -12.65
C ILE A 224 -2.98 -7.29 -12.03
N ALA A 225 -2.00 -8.09 -11.61
CA ALA A 225 -0.74 -7.59 -11.08
C ALA A 225 0.00 -6.71 -12.11
N LYS A 226 -0.02 -7.10 -13.39
CA LYS A 226 0.53 -6.30 -14.50
C LYS A 226 -0.19 -4.96 -14.65
N LYS A 227 -1.53 -4.96 -14.54
CA LYS A 227 -2.32 -3.71 -14.57
C LYS A 227 -2.11 -2.86 -13.33
N ASN A 228 -1.96 -3.45 -12.15
CA ASN A 228 -1.62 -2.75 -10.92
C ASN A 228 -0.26 -2.05 -11.03
N LEU A 229 0.75 -2.66 -11.68
CA LEU A 229 2.01 -1.98 -11.97
C LEU A 229 1.81 -0.72 -12.83
N SER A 230 0.99 -0.80 -13.89
CA SER A 230 0.64 0.38 -14.71
C SER A 230 -0.17 1.43 -13.94
N LEU A 231 -1.03 1.00 -13.00
CA LEU A 231 -1.76 1.89 -12.10
C LEU A 231 -0.81 2.65 -11.19
N THR A 232 0.15 1.95 -10.57
CA THR A 232 1.17 2.54 -9.71
C THR A 232 2.08 3.52 -10.47
N ASP A 233 2.41 3.23 -11.73
CA ASP A 233 3.13 4.20 -12.59
C ASP A 233 2.33 5.49 -12.81
N ALA A 234 1.04 5.38 -13.12
CA ALA A 234 0.19 6.56 -13.29
C ALA A 234 0.06 7.37 -11.98
N GLN A 235 -0.02 6.70 -10.83
CA GLN A 235 -0.02 7.35 -9.50
C GLN A 235 1.32 8.04 -9.20
N PHE A 236 2.44 7.43 -9.58
CA PHE A 236 3.77 8.06 -9.44
C PHE A 236 3.88 9.35 -10.27
N ARG A 237 3.37 9.36 -11.51
CA ARG A 237 3.29 10.57 -12.34
C ARG A 237 2.42 11.65 -11.71
N GLN A 238 1.27 11.28 -11.14
CA GLN A 238 0.43 12.22 -10.41
C GLN A 238 1.19 12.86 -9.24
N ARG A 239 1.86 12.03 -8.42
CA ARG A 239 2.64 12.50 -7.28
C ARG A 239 3.78 13.44 -7.69
N ALA A 240 4.41 13.18 -8.83
CA ALA A 240 5.42 14.06 -9.41
C ALA A 240 4.83 15.43 -9.79
N ILE A 241 3.69 15.44 -10.47
CA ILE A 241 2.97 16.68 -10.85
C ILE A 241 2.56 17.50 -9.61
N GLU A 242 2.01 16.83 -8.59
CA GLU A 242 1.64 17.48 -7.32
C GLU A 242 2.85 18.08 -6.60
N THR A 243 3.96 17.34 -6.56
CA THR A 243 5.20 17.80 -5.92
C THR A 243 5.80 19.00 -6.65
N ILE A 244 5.86 18.96 -7.99
CA ILE A 244 6.31 20.08 -8.83
C ILE A 244 5.48 21.32 -8.53
N THR A 245 4.15 21.18 -8.53
CA THR A 245 3.23 22.32 -8.26
C THR A 245 3.44 22.87 -6.86
N SER A 246 3.59 22.01 -5.84
CA SER A 246 3.84 22.43 -4.46
C SER A 246 5.18 23.18 -4.31
N VAL A 247 6.23 22.74 -5.01
CA VAL A 247 7.54 23.42 -5.02
C VAL A 247 7.45 24.77 -5.72
N GLN A 248 6.78 24.84 -6.88
CA GLN A 248 6.56 26.12 -7.58
C GLN A 248 5.83 27.12 -6.67
N ARG A 249 4.76 26.69 -5.98
CA ARG A 249 4.02 27.55 -5.03
C ARG A 249 4.89 28.00 -3.86
N ALA A 250 5.57 27.07 -3.18
CA ALA A 250 6.44 27.38 -2.05
C ALA A 250 7.60 28.31 -2.43
N TYR A 251 8.14 28.15 -3.64
CA TYR A 251 9.17 29.04 -4.18
C TYR A 251 8.65 30.48 -4.36
N TRP A 252 7.49 30.65 -5.00
CA TRP A 252 6.89 31.98 -5.19
C TRP A 252 6.39 32.61 -3.89
N ASP A 253 5.95 31.82 -2.92
CA ASP A 253 5.60 32.30 -1.58
C ASP A 253 6.83 32.83 -0.83
N LEU A 254 7.99 32.17 -0.95
CA LEU A 254 9.27 32.67 -0.41
C LEU A 254 9.72 33.96 -1.11
N VAL A 255 9.61 34.02 -2.46
CA VAL A 255 9.90 35.24 -3.23
C VAL A 255 9.04 36.40 -2.74
N PHE A 256 7.74 36.18 -2.55
CA PHE A 256 6.83 37.19 -2.00
C PHE A 256 7.24 37.62 -0.60
N ALA A 257 7.50 36.68 0.32
CA ALA A 257 7.85 36.98 1.70
C ALA A 257 9.14 37.83 1.80
N LEU A 258 10.18 37.47 1.04
CA LEU A 258 11.44 38.22 1.01
C LEU A 258 11.26 39.63 0.46
N ARG A 259 10.49 39.79 -0.62
CA ARG A 259 10.21 41.12 -1.20
C ARG A 259 9.32 41.97 -0.29
N ASN A 260 8.33 41.38 0.36
CA ASN A 260 7.51 42.08 1.34
C ASN A 260 8.33 42.51 2.56
N LEU A 261 9.24 41.67 3.05
CA LEU A 261 10.18 42.04 4.12
C LEU A 261 11.04 43.26 3.72
N GLN A 262 11.51 43.30 2.47
CA GLN A 262 12.23 44.46 1.95
C GLN A 262 11.36 45.73 1.94
N VAL A 263 10.11 45.65 1.48
CA VAL A 263 9.16 46.78 1.52
C VAL A 263 8.90 47.26 2.94
N GLN A 264 8.73 46.37 3.92
CA GLN A 264 8.53 46.77 5.32
C GLN A 264 9.79 47.40 5.93
N ARG A 265 10.98 46.94 5.55
CA ARG A 265 12.25 47.54 5.98
C ARG A 265 12.39 48.97 5.44
N GLU A 266 12.02 49.18 4.17
CA GLU A 266 11.98 50.51 3.55
C GLU A 266 10.92 51.39 4.24
N ALA A 267 9.73 50.85 4.57
CA ALA A 267 8.70 51.60 5.30
C ALA A 267 9.15 52.08 6.68
N VAL A 268 9.86 51.26 7.46
CA VAL A 268 10.46 51.68 8.75
C VAL A 268 11.49 52.79 8.53
N ARG A 269 12.34 52.67 7.50
CA ARG A 269 13.34 53.69 7.17
C ARG A 269 12.67 55.02 6.79
N ASP A 270 11.65 54.97 5.95
CA ASP A 270 10.91 56.14 5.50
C ASP A 270 10.16 56.79 6.67
N ALA A 271 9.55 56.00 7.56
CA ALA A 271 8.86 56.49 8.76
C ALA A 271 9.82 57.15 9.76
N ARG A 272 11.03 56.61 9.96
CA ARG A 272 12.07 57.25 10.78
C ARG A 272 12.53 58.58 10.18
N THR A 273 12.72 58.62 8.86
CA THR A 273 13.07 59.86 8.15
C THR A 273 11.97 60.91 8.31
N GLN A 274 10.70 60.50 8.26
CA GLN A 274 9.55 61.37 8.50
C GLN A 274 9.50 61.88 9.95
N LEU A 275 9.79 61.02 10.93
CA LEU A 275 9.87 61.40 12.34
C LEU A 275 10.95 62.46 12.58
N GLU A 276 12.16 62.25 12.06
CA GLU A 276 13.26 63.22 12.13
C GLU A 276 12.91 64.55 11.45
N HIS A 277 12.16 64.50 10.35
CA HIS A 277 11.66 65.70 9.68
C HIS A 277 10.62 66.44 10.54
N ASN A 278 9.63 65.73 11.10
CA ASN A 278 8.61 66.31 11.97
C ASN A 278 9.21 66.91 13.24
N GLN A 279 10.21 66.26 13.84
CA GLN A 279 10.93 66.79 15.02
C GLN A 279 11.60 68.14 14.72
N ARG A 280 12.22 68.29 13.54
CA ARG A 280 12.80 69.56 13.10
C ARG A 280 11.73 70.65 12.96
N LEU A 281 10.61 70.34 12.32
CA LEU A 281 9.49 71.28 12.18
C LEU A 281 8.90 71.72 13.53
N VAL A 282 8.86 70.82 14.53
CA VAL A 282 8.44 71.19 15.90
C VAL A 282 9.47 72.12 16.56
N THR A 283 10.77 71.85 16.42
CA THR A 283 11.81 72.74 16.97
C THR A 283 11.83 74.12 16.33
N GLU A 284 11.41 74.21 15.07
CA GLU A 284 11.23 75.46 14.31
C GLU A 284 9.88 76.16 14.61
N GLY A 285 9.01 75.54 15.40
CA GLY A 285 7.69 76.06 15.77
C GLY A 285 6.62 75.94 14.69
N ALA A 286 6.88 75.20 13.61
CA ALA A 286 5.98 75.02 12.47
C ALA A 286 4.97 73.86 12.64
N LEU A 287 5.20 72.95 13.60
CA LEU A 287 4.36 71.76 13.85
C LEU A 287 4.06 71.59 15.35
N ALA A 288 2.95 70.92 15.71
CA ALA A 288 2.59 70.69 17.10
C ALA A 288 3.33 69.46 17.70
N PRO A 289 3.68 69.46 19.00
CA PRO A 289 4.35 68.31 19.63
C PRO A 289 3.58 66.98 19.56
N ILE A 290 2.23 67.04 19.50
CA ILE A 290 1.38 65.84 19.37
C ILE A 290 1.62 65.10 18.03
N ASP A 291 2.03 65.81 16.98
CA ASP A 291 2.29 65.22 15.67
C ASP A 291 3.59 64.37 15.66
N VAL A 292 4.53 64.65 16.57
CA VAL A 292 5.72 63.82 16.79
C VAL A 292 5.31 62.49 17.44
N VAL A 293 4.42 62.53 18.43
CA VAL A 293 3.89 61.31 19.08
C VAL A 293 3.16 60.41 18.07
N ALA A 294 2.40 61.00 17.14
CA ALA A 294 1.75 60.26 16.07
C ALA A 294 2.77 59.60 15.12
N ALA A 295 3.86 60.30 14.77
CA ALA A 295 4.93 59.75 13.96
C ALA A 295 5.73 58.64 14.68
N GLU A 296 5.98 58.78 15.99
CA GLU A 296 6.59 57.74 16.83
C GLU A 296 5.72 56.47 16.88
N ALA A 297 4.40 56.63 17.06
CA ALA A 297 3.46 55.52 17.01
C ALA A 297 3.47 54.81 15.65
N GLN A 298 3.61 55.55 14.55
CA GLN A 298 3.71 54.98 13.21
C GLN A 298 5.01 54.17 13.02
N VAL A 299 6.15 54.67 13.51
CA VAL A 299 7.42 53.93 13.47
C VAL A 299 7.28 52.60 14.21
N ALA A 300 6.71 52.61 15.43
CA ALA A 300 6.46 51.40 16.20
C ALA A 300 5.54 50.40 15.47
N GLY A 301 4.50 50.89 14.78
CA GLY A 301 3.60 50.07 13.98
C GLY A 301 4.28 49.40 12.78
N PHE A 302 5.15 50.12 12.07
CA PHE A 302 5.96 49.53 10.99
C PHE A 302 7.01 48.55 11.51
N GLU A 303 7.63 48.82 12.67
CA GLU A 303 8.56 47.89 13.32
C GLU A 303 7.85 46.56 13.68
N GLN A 304 6.63 46.61 14.22
CA GLN A 304 5.83 45.41 14.46
C GLN A 304 5.57 44.61 13.17
N THR A 305 5.23 45.31 12.08
CA THR A 305 4.95 44.68 10.77
C THR A 305 6.22 44.13 10.11
N LEU A 306 7.37 44.72 10.39
CA LEU A 306 8.67 44.22 9.94
C LEU A 306 8.99 42.87 10.60
N PHE A 307 8.76 42.72 11.91
CA PHE A 307 8.99 41.45 12.61
C PHE A 307 8.03 40.35 12.18
N SER A 308 6.75 40.65 11.93
CA SER A 308 5.82 39.66 11.37
C SER A 308 6.21 39.24 9.95
N SER A 309 6.74 40.15 9.14
CA SER A 309 7.26 39.82 7.81
C SER A 309 8.54 38.96 7.88
N LEU A 310 9.37 39.15 8.91
CA LEU A 310 10.56 38.32 9.16
C LEU A 310 10.20 36.89 9.57
N GLU A 311 9.15 36.73 10.38
CA GLU A 311 8.56 35.43 10.72
C GLU A 311 8.05 34.72 9.47
N GLU A 312 7.31 35.43 8.60
CA GLU A 312 6.75 34.87 7.37
C GLU A 312 7.85 34.37 6.41
N VAL A 313 8.97 35.10 6.29
CA VAL A 313 10.15 34.63 5.53
C VAL A 313 10.66 33.32 6.11
N SER A 314 10.80 33.23 7.43
CA SER A 314 11.30 32.01 8.09
C SER A 314 10.34 30.82 7.85
N ARG A 315 9.03 31.05 7.92
CA ARG A 315 8.01 30.03 7.69
C ARG A 315 8.00 29.52 6.25
N THR A 316 7.96 30.43 5.28
CA THR A 316 7.94 30.09 3.84
C THR A 316 9.24 29.44 3.39
N GLU A 317 10.38 29.90 3.89
CA GLU A 317 11.68 29.28 3.64
C GLU A 317 11.73 27.85 4.19
N ASN A 318 11.23 27.62 5.41
CA ASN A 318 11.15 26.28 5.99
C ASN A 318 10.21 25.36 5.22
N ASN A 319 9.08 25.88 4.71
CA ASN A 319 8.18 25.11 3.84
C ASN A 319 8.87 24.68 2.54
N LEU A 320 9.65 25.56 1.92
CA LEU A 320 10.44 25.21 0.73
C LEU A 320 11.55 24.22 1.07
N LYS A 321 12.31 24.45 2.15
CA LYS A 321 13.36 23.54 2.65
C LYS A 321 12.82 22.13 2.87
N ASN A 322 11.63 22.00 3.47
CA ASN A 322 10.99 20.70 3.68
C ASN A 322 10.71 19.94 2.37
N LEU A 323 10.50 20.63 1.25
CA LEU A 323 10.27 20.00 -0.05
C LEU A 323 11.55 19.61 -0.79
N ILE A 324 12.68 20.30 -0.54
CA ILE A 324 13.93 20.15 -1.32
C ILE A 324 15.10 19.51 -0.54
N ALA A 325 15.06 19.54 0.78
CA ALA A 325 16.14 19.02 1.63
C ALA A 325 16.23 17.49 1.55
N GLU A 326 17.45 16.96 1.62
CA GLU A 326 17.72 15.52 1.56
C GLU A 326 17.15 14.75 2.76
N ASN A 327 17.26 15.36 3.95
CA ASN A 327 16.82 14.83 5.23
C ASN A 327 16.88 15.93 6.30
N HIS A 328 16.54 15.59 7.55
CA HIS A 328 16.56 16.51 8.69
C HIS A 328 17.97 16.94 9.15
N GLN A 329 19.03 16.33 8.64
CA GLN A 329 20.43 16.66 8.94
C GLN A 329 21.10 17.49 7.84
N SER A 330 20.39 17.81 6.77
CA SER A 330 20.94 18.53 5.63
C SER A 330 21.41 19.93 6.04
N ASP A 331 22.58 20.35 5.55
CA ASP A 331 23.10 21.71 5.77
C ASP A 331 22.14 22.80 5.28
N LEU A 332 21.26 22.47 4.32
CA LEU A 332 20.19 23.33 3.81
C LEU A 332 19.33 23.97 4.91
N TRP A 333 19.14 23.30 6.04
CA TRP A 333 18.35 23.84 7.15
C TRP A 333 18.96 25.13 7.72
N ASN A 334 20.29 25.19 7.78
CA ASN A 334 21.03 26.31 8.35
C ASN A 334 21.37 27.41 7.33
N LEU A 335 21.16 27.18 6.03
CA LEU A 335 21.49 28.15 4.97
C LEU A 335 20.32 29.12 4.70
N SER A 336 20.65 30.35 4.31
CA SER A 336 19.68 31.32 3.80
C SER A 336 19.45 31.13 2.30
N ILE A 337 18.23 30.82 1.88
CA ILE A 337 17.87 30.67 0.46
C ILE A 337 17.60 32.04 -0.17
N VAL A 338 18.22 32.30 -1.33
CA VAL A 338 18.02 33.53 -2.10
C VAL A 338 17.50 33.17 -3.51
N PRO A 339 16.20 33.36 -3.79
CA PRO A 339 15.62 33.14 -5.11
C PRO A 339 16.28 34.01 -6.19
N THR A 340 16.60 33.44 -7.34
CA THR A 340 17.29 34.15 -8.44
C THR A 340 16.39 34.52 -9.62
N ASP A 341 15.21 33.93 -9.74
CA ASP A 341 14.36 34.14 -10.91
C ASP A 341 13.63 35.49 -10.89
N SER A 342 13.43 36.05 -12.08
CA SER A 342 12.62 37.25 -12.26
C SER A 342 11.13 36.94 -12.12
N VAL A 343 10.38 37.87 -11.54
CA VAL A 343 8.94 37.74 -11.32
C VAL A 343 8.11 37.98 -12.60
N ASP A 344 8.71 38.62 -13.62
CA ASP A 344 8.07 38.97 -14.90
C ASP A 344 8.02 37.78 -15.88
N LEU A 345 7.03 36.90 -15.72
CA LEU A 345 6.76 35.81 -16.65
C LEU A 345 5.72 36.20 -17.71
N VAL A 346 5.98 35.78 -18.95
CA VAL A 346 5.02 35.92 -20.07
C VAL A 346 3.85 34.97 -19.83
N THR A 347 2.63 35.50 -19.80
CA THR A 347 1.43 34.67 -19.60
C THR A 347 1.16 33.79 -20.83
N PRO A 348 1.01 32.46 -20.66
CA PRO A 348 0.70 31.57 -21.77
C PRO A 348 -0.72 31.86 -22.29
N GLN A 349 -0.83 32.26 -23.56
CA GLN A 349 -2.11 32.50 -24.23
C GLN A 349 -2.66 31.18 -24.79
N ILE A 350 -3.34 30.38 -23.94
CA ILE A 350 -3.91 29.09 -24.32
C ILE A 350 -5.45 29.21 -24.34
N SER A 351 -6.08 28.70 -25.41
CA SER A 351 -7.54 28.67 -25.50
C SER A 351 -8.15 27.63 -24.54
N LEU A 352 -9.39 27.84 -24.09
CA LEU A 352 -10.09 26.85 -23.25
C LEU A 352 -10.16 25.47 -23.95
N ALA A 353 -10.38 25.45 -25.26
CA ALA A 353 -10.48 24.21 -26.03
C ALA A 353 -9.16 23.43 -26.02
N ASP A 354 -8.03 24.11 -26.22
CA ASP A 354 -6.71 23.49 -26.23
C ASP A 354 -6.30 23.03 -24.83
N ALA A 355 -6.57 23.84 -23.80
CA ALA A 355 -6.31 23.48 -22.40
C ALA A 355 -7.14 22.26 -21.97
N MET A 356 -8.42 22.20 -22.36
CA MET A 356 -9.26 21.02 -22.12
C MET A 356 -8.69 19.80 -22.84
N LYS A 357 -8.38 19.91 -24.13
CA LYS A 357 -7.79 18.78 -24.87
C LYS A 357 -6.52 18.25 -24.20
N ALA A 358 -5.60 19.13 -23.83
CA ALA A 358 -4.39 18.76 -23.11
C ALA A 358 -4.69 18.03 -21.80
N ALA A 359 -5.65 18.53 -21.00
CA ALA A 359 -6.05 17.87 -19.76
C ALA A 359 -6.62 16.46 -19.99
N MET A 360 -7.44 16.27 -21.02
CA MET A 360 -8.03 14.97 -21.35
C MET A 360 -6.98 13.94 -21.81
N ASP A 361 -5.90 14.41 -22.44
CA ASP A 361 -4.83 13.55 -22.96
C ASP A 361 -3.75 13.24 -21.91
N ASN A 362 -3.41 14.21 -21.05
CA ASN A 362 -2.22 14.14 -20.19
C ASN A 362 -2.51 13.87 -18.71
N ARG A 363 -3.75 13.99 -18.22
CA ARG A 363 -4.07 13.80 -16.79
C ARG A 363 -3.86 12.34 -16.33
N PRO A 364 -3.00 12.07 -15.33
CA PRO A 364 -2.77 10.72 -14.85
C PRO A 364 -4.00 10.05 -14.21
N GLU A 365 -4.91 10.82 -13.60
CA GLU A 365 -6.15 10.30 -13.00
C GLU A 365 -7.07 9.63 -14.04
N LEU A 366 -7.11 10.15 -15.28
CA LEU A 366 -7.84 9.51 -16.37
C LEU A 366 -7.20 8.19 -16.78
N GLN A 367 -5.87 8.10 -16.74
CA GLN A 367 -5.15 6.86 -16.98
C GLN A 367 -5.40 5.84 -15.87
N GLN A 368 -5.41 6.26 -14.60
CA GLN A 368 -5.79 5.40 -13.47
C GLN A 368 -7.20 4.84 -13.63
N SER A 369 -8.17 5.68 -14.02
CA SER A 369 -9.53 5.25 -14.34
C SER A 369 -9.58 4.26 -15.52
N THR A 370 -8.79 4.47 -16.57
CA THR A 370 -8.67 3.53 -17.69
C THR A 370 -8.16 2.16 -17.20
N VAL A 371 -7.09 2.14 -16.42
CA VAL A 371 -6.49 0.90 -15.88
C VAL A 371 -7.46 0.17 -14.95
N ALA A 372 -8.21 0.88 -14.09
CA ALA A 372 -9.23 0.29 -13.24
C ALA A 372 -10.33 -0.42 -14.05
N ARG A 373 -10.75 0.18 -15.18
CA ARG A 373 -11.68 -0.46 -16.12
C ARG A 373 -11.07 -1.69 -16.79
N GLU A 374 -9.80 -1.67 -17.15
CA GLU A 374 -9.10 -2.83 -17.72
C GLU A 374 -8.99 -4.00 -16.72
N ILE A 375 -8.73 -3.71 -15.44
CA ILE A 375 -8.76 -4.71 -14.36
C ILE A 375 -10.16 -5.34 -14.26
N ASN A 376 -11.22 -4.53 -14.27
CA ASN A 376 -12.58 -5.05 -14.27
C ASN A 376 -12.90 -5.89 -15.53
N GLN A 377 -12.37 -5.53 -16.70
CA GLN A 377 -12.52 -6.36 -17.91
C GLN A 377 -11.82 -7.71 -17.79
N ILE A 378 -10.67 -7.77 -17.11
CA ILE A 378 -9.98 -9.03 -16.78
C ILE A 378 -10.87 -9.89 -15.86
N ASP A 379 -11.53 -9.27 -14.88
CA ASP A 379 -12.49 -9.96 -14.00
C ASP A 379 -13.69 -10.51 -14.77
N GLN A 380 -14.28 -9.72 -15.67
CA GLN A 380 -15.39 -10.16 -16.52
C GLN A 380 -15.00 -11.38 -17.37
N LYS A 381 -13.78 -11.39 -17.93
CA LYS A 381 -13.26 -12.54 -18.69
C LYS A 381 -13.20 -13.80 -17.80
N TYR A 382 -12.65 -13.68 -16.60
CA TYR A 382 -12.56 -14.79 -15.65
C TYR A 382 -13.92 -15.30 -15.19
N PHE A 383 -14.84 -14.43 -14.76
CA PHE A 383 -16.15 -14.86 -14.29
C PHE A 383 -17.00 -15.45 -15.41
N ARG A 384 -16.82 -15.00 -16.66
CA ARG A 384 -17.43 -15.66 -17.84
C ARG A 384 -16.87 -17.07 -18.08
N GLU A 385 -15.61 -17.33 -17.75
CA GLU A 385 -15.09 -18.71 -17.78
C GLU A 385 -15.66 -19.55 -16.64
N GLN A 386 -15.86 -18.98 -15.44
CA GLN A 386 -16.44 -19.68 -14.27
C GLN A 386 -17.89 -20.11 -14.47
N THR A 387 -18.65 -19.48 -15.38
CA THR A 387 -20.03 -19.92 -15.69
C THR A 387 -20.06 -21.23 -16.48
N LYS A 388 -19.00 -21.58 -17.22
CA LYS A 388 -18.93 -22.82 -18.01
C LYS A 388 -18.83 -24.05 -17.13
N PRO A 389 -19.23 -25.25 -17.58
CA PRO A 389 -18.99 -26.51 -16.86
C PRO A 389 -17.48 -26.81 -16.72
N GLN A 390 -17.11 -27.52 -15.66
CA GLN A 390 -15.73 -28.00 -15.48
C GLN A 390 -15.61 -29.38 -16.12
N VAL A 391 -14.67 -29.50 -17.06
CA VAL A 391 -14.38 -30.73 -17.80
C VAL A 391 -12.87 -30.82 -17.86
N ASP A 392 -12.29 -31.83 -17.22
CA ASP A 392 -10.85 -31.98 -17.07
C ASP A 392 -10.41 -33.32 -17.66
N LEU A 393 -9.36 -33.33 -18.47
CA LEU A 393 -8.67 -34.54 -18.90
C LEU A 393 -7.62 -34.88 -17.84
N VAL A 394 -7.74 -36.06 -17.23
CA VAL A 394 -6.81 -36.53 -16.19
C VAL A 394 -6.10 -37.77 -16.71
N GLY A 395 -4.77 -37.70 -16.75
CA GLY A 395 -3.88 -38.81 -17.03
C GLY A 395 -3.04 -39.14 -15.81
N THR A 396 -3.00 -40.40 -15.41
CA THR A 396 -2.11 -40.92 -14.37
C THR A 396 -1.32 -42.08 -14.94
N TYR A 397 -0.02 -42.09 -14.69
CA TYR A 397 0.89 -43.18 -15.02
C TYR A 397 1.71 -43.52 -13.79
N GLY A 398 1.53 -44.73 -13.26
CA GLY A 398 2.20 -45.22 -12.08
C GLY A 398 3.12 -46.40 -12.41
N MET A 399 4.31 -46.36 -11.84
CA MET A 399 5.25 -47.46 -11.79
C MET A 399 5.27 -47.96 -10.34
N VAL A 400 5.28 -49.27 -10.15
CA VAL A 400 5.30 -49.88 -8.81
C VAL A 400 6.45 -50.87 -8.71
N GLY A 401 7.17 -50.81 -7.59
CA GLY A 401 8.19 -51.76 -7.20
C GLY A 401 7.78 -52.47 -5.91
N LEU A 402 8.07 -53.75 -5.83
CA LEU A 402 7.95 -54.54 -4.61
C LEU A 402 9.14 -55.48 -4.53
N ALA A 403 9.80 -55.52 -3.38
CA ALA A 403 10.75 -56.55 -3.03
C ALA A 403 10.72 -56.77 -1.53
N GLY A 404 11.12 -57.95 -1.08
CA GLY A 404 11.28 -58.25 0.33
C GLY A 404 12.08 -59.51 0.57
N THR A 405 12.32 -59.79 1.85
CA THR A 405 12.96 -61.04 2.27
C THR A 405 11.89 -62.07 2.60
N THR A 406 12.10 -63.33 2.23
CA THR A 406 11.16 -64.40 2.59
C THR A 406 10.96 -64.45 4.09
N SER A 407 9.70 -64.42 4.53
CA SER A 407 9.37 -64.62 5.93
C SER A 407 9.82 -66.03 6.35
N GLY A 408 10.61 -66.13 7.41
CA GLY A 408 11.10 -67.42 7.94
C GLY A 408 10.01 -68.25 8.64
N THR A 409 8.80 -67.72 8.76
CA THR A 409 7.66 -68.41 9.36
C THR A 409 7.11 -69.45 8.39
N ALA A 410 7.14 -70.72 8.78
CA ALA A 410 6.55 -71.79 8.00
C ALA A 410 5.06 -71.53 7.77
N ASN A 411 4.58 -71.71 6.53
CA ASN A 411 3.18 -71.49 6.19
C ASN A 411 2.29 -72.34 7.14
N PRO A 412 1.37 -71.73 7.92
CA PRO A 412 0.56 -72.45 8.91
C PRO A 412 -0.37 -73.51 8.27
N LEU A 413 -0.72 -73.34 7.00
CA LEU A 413 -1.56 -74.27 6.24
C LEU A 413 -0.81 -75.53 5.80
N THR A 414 0.50 -75.43 5.55
CA THR A 414 1.32 -76.58 5.16
C THR A 414 2.06 -77.18 6.34
N SER A 415 2.47 -76.39 7.33
CA SER A 415 3.20 -76.88 8.52
C SER A 415 2.42 -77.89 9.34
N SER A 416 1.10 -77.69 9.52
CA SER A 416 0.21 -78.62 10.22
C SER A 416 0.07 -79.98 9.52
N SER A 417 0.18 -80.01 8.19
CA SER A 417 0.12 -81.26 7.40
C SER A 417 1.49 -81.87 7.12
N THR A 418 2.58 -81.13 7.33
CA THR A 418 3.96 -81.61 7.07
C THR A 418 4.33 -82.73 8.04
N GLN A 419 4.04 -82.56 9.34
CA GLN A 419 4.30 -83.59 10.36
C GLN A 419 3.47 -84.86 10.12
N LEU A 420 2.18 -84.71 9.77
CA LEU A 420 1.31 -85.83 9.43
C LEU A 420 1.78 -86.54 8.14
N ARG A 421 2.17 -85.78 7.11
CA ARG A 421 2.74 -86.35 5.87
C ARG A 421 4.04 -87.10 6.13
N GLU A 422 4.93 -86.57 6.95
CA GLU A 422 6.18 -87.26 7.30
C GLU A 422 5.90 -88.57 8.03
N ALA A 423 4.95 -88.58 8.98
CA ALA A 423 4.52 -89.79 9.67
C ALA A 423 3.91 -90.82 8.70
N VAL A 424 3.01 -90.38 7.81
CA VAL A 424 2.40 -91.23 6.78
C VAL A 424 3.44 -91.75 5.79
N ASN A 425 4.37 -90.91 5.33
CA ASN A 425 5.44 -91.31 4.42
C ASN A 425 6.36 -92.36 5.06
N LYS A 426 6.67 -92.27 6.36
CA LYS A 426 7.41 -93.32 7.08
C LYS A 426 6.66 -94.66 7.08
N LEU A 427 5.34 -94.63 7.29
CA LEU A 427 4.50 -95.84 7.25
C LEU A 427 4.40 -96.45 5.85
N LEU A 428 4.26 -95.61 4.81
CA LEU A 428 4.22 -96.03 3.41
C LEU A 428 5.53 -96.70 2.99
N LEU A 429 6.68 -96.09 3.34
CA LEU A 429 8.00 -96.64 3.07
C LEU A 429 8.23 -97.98 3.78
N ASN A 430 7.83 -98.11 5.05
CA ASN A 430 7.91 -99.37 5.80
C ASN A 430 7.03 -100.49 5.19
N SER A 431 6.03 -100.12 4.41
CA SER A 431 5.08 -101.06 3.78
C SER A 431 5.38 -101.30 2.29
N GLY A 432 6.51 -100.81 1.77
CA GLY A 432 6.92 -100.99 0.38
C GLY A 432 6.22 -100.09 -0.64
N PHE A 433 5.54 -99.03 -0.20
CA PHE A 433 4.91 -98.04 -1.08
C PHE A 433 5.76 -96.78 -1.22
N ASP A 434 5.60 -96.08 -2.34
CA ASP A 434 6.23 -94.78 -2.58
C ASP A 434 5.68 -93.70 -1.65
N ARG A 435 6.52 -92.70 -1.36
CA ARG A 435 6.12 -91.52 -0.59
C ARG A 435 5.03 -90.73 -1.32
N LEU A 436 4.16 -90.05 -0.55
CA LEU A 436 3.18 -89.13 -1.10
C LEU A 436 3.89 -88.03 -1.92
N PRO A 437 3.36 -87.66 -3.11
CA PRO A 437 3.91 -86.57 -3.93
C PRO A 437 4.13 -85.31 -3.10
N ASP A 438 5.26 -84.64 -3.28
CA ASP A 438 5.54 -83.40 -2.57
C ASP A 438 4.51 -82.33 -2.96
N PRO A 439 3.98 -81.56 -1.98
CA PRO A 439 3.07 -80.48 -2.31
C PRO A 439 3.79 -79.49 -3.23
N PRO A 440 3.08 -78.84 -4.16
CA PRO A 440 3.68 -77.85 -5.04
C PRO A 440 4.38 -76.79 -4.19
N ALA A 441 5.67 -76.57 -4.47
CA ALA A 441 6.45 -75.54 -3.78
C ALA A 441 5.83 -74.18 -4.07
N GLN A 442 5.61 -73.38 -3.02
CA GLN A 442 5.21 -71.98 -3.20
C GLN A 442 6.44 -71.21 -3.68
N THR A 443 6.54 -71.01 -4.99
CA THR A 443 7.63 -70.25 -5.58
C THR A 443 7.27 -68.77 -5.63
N ILE A 444 8.01 -67.94 -4.90
CA ILE A 444 7.96 -66.48 -5.05
C ILE A 444 8.85 -66.12 -6.25
N SER A 445 8.37 -65.21 -7.11
CA SER A 445 9.17 -64.74 -8.25
C SER A 445 10.52 -64.19 -7.75
N PRO A 446 11.66 -64.58 -8.37
CA PRO A 446 12.99 -64.09 -7.98
C PRO A 446 13.10 -62.56 -7.96
N ASP A 447 12.36 -61.88 -8.83
CA ASP A 447 12.34 -60.42 -8.90
C ASP A 447 11.83 -59.79 -7.59
N LEU A 448 10.97 -60.48 -6.84
CA LEU A 448 10.39 -59.99 -5.58
C LEU A 448 11.30 -60.27 -4.37
N LEU A 449 12.38 -61.03 -4.56
CA LEU A 449 13.33 -61.38 -3.51
C LEU A 449 14.47 -60.38 -3.47
N GLY A 450 14.62 -59.66 -2.36
CA GLY A 450 15.68 -58.68 -2.19
C GLY A 450 15.35 -57.61 -1.15
N GLY A 451 16.16 -56.56 -1.13
CA GLY A 451 15.95 -55.39 -0.27
C GLY A 451 15.33 -54.21 -1.02
N TYR A 452 15.47 -53.02 -0.43
CA TYR A 452 15.03 -51.76 -1.01
C TYR A 452 15.51 -51.55 -2.46
N ASN A 453 16.79 -51.81 -2.74
CA ASN A 453 17.37 -51.63 -4.08
C ASN A 453 16.70 -52.50 -5.15
N GLN A 454 16.31 -53.73 -4.79
CA GLN A 454 15.57 -54.61 -5.70
C GLN A 454 14.18 -54.04 -5.98
N SER A 455 13.50 -53.47 -4.98
CA SER A 455 12.21 -52.81 -5.19
C SER A 455 12.33 -51.61 -6.12
N VAL A 456 13.35 -50.77 -5.93
CA VAL A 456 13.62 -49.63 -6.81
C VAL A 456 14.01 -50.10 -8.22
N GLN A 457 14.76 -51.18 -8.35
CA GLN A 457 15.06 -51.77 -9.66
C GLN A 457 13.78 -52.28 -10.34
N ASN A 458 12.89 -52.94 -9.61
CA ASN A 458 11.59 -53.38 -10.13
C ASN A 458 10.74 -52.19 -10.56
N LEU A 459 10.73 -51.11 -9.78
CA LEU A 459 10.08 -49.84 -10.12
C LEU A 459 10.63 -49.29 -11.44
N LEU A 460 11.94 -49.09 -11.54
CA LEU A 460 12.62 -48.52 -12.72
C LEU A 460 12.54 -49.43 -13.95
N SER A 461 12.45 -50.75 -13.75
CA SER A 461 12.25 -51.72 -14.83
C SER A 461 10.87 -51.61 -15.50
N ASN A 462 9.95 -50.85 -14.88
CA ASN A 462 8.61 -50.58 -15.40
C ASN A 462 7.77 -51.84 -15.70
N ARG A 463 8.10 -52.96 -15.04
CA ARG A 463 7.40 -54.25 -15.23
C ARG A 463 5.98 -54.23 -14.66
N PHE A 464 5.80 -53.58 -13.51
CA PHE A 464 4.51 -53.41 -12.86
C PHE A 464 4.09 -51.95 -13.00
N ASN A 465 3.38 -51.64 -14.09
CA ASN A 465 2.84 -50.32 -14.32
C ASN A 465 1.32 -50.33 -14.26
N ASN A 466 0.76 -49.16 -13.96
CA ASN A 466 -0.64 -48.87 -14.10
C ASN A 466 -0.80 -47.53 -14.80
N TYR A 467 -1.84 -47.38 -15.60
CA TYR A 467 -2.16 -46.13 -16.23
C TYR A 467 -3.67 -45.93 -16.24
N ARG A 468 -4.09 -44.67 -16.12
CA ARG A 468 -5.47 -44.25 -16.16
C ARG A 468 -5.56 -42.97 -16.97
N VAL A 469 -6.37 -42.99 -18.01
CA VAL A 469 -6.77 -41.78 -18.73
C VAL A 469 -8.27 -41.66 -18.59
N GLY A 470 -8.75 -40.52 -18.11
CA GLY A 470 -10.17 -40.28 -17.88
C GLY A 470 -10.54 -38.83 -18.09
N VAL A 471 -11.83 -38.60 -18.35
CA VAL A 471 -12.40 -37.26 -18.39
C VAL A 471 -13.27 -37.10 -17.15
N GLN A 472 -12.98 -36.09 -16.34
CA GLN A 472 -13.76 -35.73 -15.17
C GLN A 472 -14.70 -34.58 -15.53
N ILE A 473 -16.01 -34.79 -15.40
CA ILE A 473 -17.04 -33.79 -15.71
C ILE A 473 -17.74 -33.38 -14.41
N SER A 474 -17.70 -32.10 -14.10
CA SER A 474 -18.44 -31.47 -13.00
C SER A 474 -19.37 -30.41 -13.56
N LEU A 475 -20.65 -30.78 -13.67
CA LEU A 475 -21.72 -29.93 -14.19
C LEU A 475 -22.55 -29.37 -13.03
N PRO A 476 -22.38 -28.09 -12.65
CA PRO A 476 -23.27 -27.48 -11.67
C PRO A 476 -24.67 -27.31 -12.28
N LEU A 477 -25.68 -27.97 -11.69
CA LEU A 477 -27.07 -27.87 -12.17
C LEU A 477 -27.63 -26.44 -12.07
N ARG A 478 -27.12 -25.64 -11.13
CA ARG A 478 -27.39 -24.21 -10.98
C ARG A 478 -26.09 -23.50 -10.60
N ASN A 479 -25.57 -22.62 -11.46
CA ASN A 479 -24.31 -21.91 -11.25
C ASN A 479 -24.52 -20.44 -10.80
N ARG A 480 -25.45 -20.24 -9.87
CA ARG A 480 -25.88 -18.89 -9.43
C ARG A 480 -24.74 -18.03 -8.90
N THR A 481 -23.75 -18.62 -8.23
CA THR A 481 -22.59 -17.89 -7.71
C THR A 481 -21.74 -17.31 -8.83
N ALA A 482 -21.39 -18.10 -9.85
CA ALA A 482 -20.59 -17.60 -10.97
C ALA A 482 -21.37 -16.58 -11.82
N GLU A 483 -22.67 -16.82 -12.02
CA GLU A 483 -23.57 -15.86 -12.71
C GLU A 483 -23.66 -14.53 -11.95
N ALA A 484 -23.84 -14.57 -10.62
CA ALA A 484 -23.90 -13.37 -9.79
C ALA A 484 -22.56 -12.63 -9.75
N GLN A 485 -21.43 -13.35 -9.72
CA GLN A 485 -20.10 -12.74 -9.79
C GLN A 485 -19.85 -12.06 -11.14
N LEU A 486 -20.26 -12.69 -12.25
CA LEU A 486 -20.22 -12.07 -13.57
C LEU A 486 -21.14 -10.84 -13.62
N GLY A 487 -22.38 -10.95 -13.15
CA GLY A 487 -23.32 -9.83 -13.07
C GLY A 487 -22.77 -8.65 -12.26
N ARG A 488 -22.17 -8.92 -11.10
CA ARG A 488 -21.48 -7.91 -10.29
C ARG A 488 -20.35 -7.23 -11.07
N SER A 489 -19.53 -8.00 -11.79
CA SER A 489 -18.42 -7.43 -12.58
C SER A 489 -18.89 -6.56 -13.74
N LEU A 490 -20.06 -6.85 -14.34
CA LEU A 490 -20.67 -6.03 -15.39
C LEU A 490 -21.18 -4.70 -14.82
N VAL A 491 -21.95 -4.74 -13.74
CA VAL A 491 -22.43 -3.53 -13.04
C VAL A 491 -21.27 -2.68 -12.53
N GLU A 492 -20.21 -3.31 -12.05
CA GLU A 492 -18.99 -2.62 -11.64
C GLU A 492 -18.31 -1.90 -12.82
N GLY A 493 -18.34 -2.51 -14.02
CA GLY A 493 -17.88 -1.86 -15.25
C GLY A 493 -18.69 -0.61 -15.61
N GLU A 494 -20.02 -0.66 -15.43
CA GLU A 494 -20.91 0.50 -15.60
C GLU A 494 -20.62 1.59 -14.56
N ARG A 495 -20.43 1.20 -13.29
CA ARG A 495 -20.05 2.12 -12.21
C ARG A 495 -18.74 2.85 -12.52
N LEU A 496 -17.72 2.13 -12.99
CA LEU A 496 -16.44 2.70 -13.40
C LEU A 496 -16.57 3.66 -14.60
N ALA A 497 -17.46 3.36 -15.56
CA ALA A 497 -17.74 4.25 -16.67
C ALA A 497 -18.39 5.57 -16.20
N THR A 498 -19.37 5.49 -15.30
CA THR A 498 -20.00 6.67 -14.68
C THR A 498 -19.00 7.49 -13.87
N GLN A 499 -18.14 6.84 -13.07
CA GLN A 499 -17.09 7.53 -12.31
C GLN A 499 -16.07 8.22 -13.22
N ARG A 500 -15.73 7.60 -14.36
CA ARG A 500 -14.86 8.25 -15.36
C ARG A 500 -15.51 9.51 -15.93
N GLU A 501 -16.82 9.49 -16.16
CA GLU A 501 -17.53 10.66 -16.68
C GLU A 501 -17.60 11.78 -15.63
N GLN A 502 -17.85 11.44 -14.36
CA GLN A 502 -17.74 12.39 -13.25
C GLN A 502 -16.32 12.99 -13.14
N LEU A 503 -15.28 12.18 -13.31
CA LEU A 503 -13.88 12.63 -13.31
C LEU A 503 -13.60 13.61 -14.45
N LYS A 504 -14.08 13.34 -15.67
CA LYS A 504 -13.94 14.29 -16.79
C LYS A 504 -14.66 15.60 -16.52
N GLN A 505 -15.86 15.57 -15.93
CA GLN A 505 -16.59 16.78 -15.54
C GLN A 505 -15.81 17.57 -14.48
N PHE A 506 -15.23 16.89 -13.50
CA PHE A 506 -14.37 17.51 -12.50
C PHE A 506 -13.14 18.17 -13.13
N ILE A 507 -12.43 17.46 -14.02
CA ILE A 507 -11.28 18.00 -14.77
C ILE A 507 -11.70 19.23 -15.59
N GLN A 508 -12.87 19.19 -16.24
CA GLN A 508 -13.39 20.34 -16.98
C GLN A 508 -13.61 21.56 -16.08
N VAL A 509 -14.17 21.37 -14.88
CA VAL A 509 -14.34 22.47 -13.91
C VAL A 509 -12.98 22.98 -13.44
N GLU A 510 -12.04 22.09 -13.13
CA GLU A 510 -10.71 22.44 -12.65
C GLU A 510 -9.91 23.25 -13.69
N VAL A 511 -9.92 22.84 -14.96
CA VAL A 511 -9.26 23.57 -16.07
C VAL A 511 -9.88 24.95 -16.27
N ARG A 512 -11.22 25.04 -16.26
CA ARG A 512 -11.93 26.32 -16.38
C ARG A 512 -11.57 27.27 -15.24
N ASN A 513 -11.57 26.78 -14.01
CA ASN A 513 -11.20 27.56 -12.84
C ASN A 513 -9.74 28.00 -12.87
N ALA A 514 -8.82 27.13 -13.31
CA ALA A 514 -7.40 27.47 -13.43
C ALA A 514 -7.16 28.55 -14.51
N LEU A 515 -7.80 28.45 -15.68
CA LEU A 515 -7.73 29.49 -16.71
C LEU A 515 -8.32 30.82 -16.22
N GLN A 516 -9.48 30.77 -15.54
CA GLN A 516 -10.10 31.95 -14.94
C GLN A 516 -9.18 32.57 -13.88
N LEU A 517 -8.49 31.74 -13.09
CA LEU A 517 -7.53 32.20 -12.09
C LEU A 517 -6.35 32.94 -12.74
N VAL A 518 -5.77 32.41 -13.83
CA VAL A 518 -4.70 33.10 -14.57
C VAL A 518 -5.18 34.44 -15.12
N SER A 519 -6.35 34.47 -15.76
CA SER A 519 -6.92 35.71 -16.32
C SER A 519 -7.21 36.75 -15.24
N THR A 520 -7.79 36.34 -14.11
CA THR A 520 -8.08 37.25 -12.99
C THR A 520 -6.82 37.69 -12.25
N ALA A 521 -5.81 36.83 -12.10
CA ALA A 521 -4.52 37.21 -11.53
C ALA A 521 -3.81 38.26 -12.41
N GLN A 522 -3.86 38.10 -13.74
CA GLN A 522 -3.32 39.09 -14.67
C GLN A 522 -4.03 40.44 -14.56
N ALA A 523 -5.37 40.44 -14.47
CA ALA A 523 -6.14 41.67 -14.28
C ALA A 523 -5.86 42.34 -12.92
N ARG A 524 -5.72 41.54 -11.85
CA ARG A 524 -5.36 42.03 -10.50
C ARG A 524 -3.98 42.65 -10.48
N LEU A 525 -3.01 42.04 -11.16
CA LEU A 525 -1.67 42.62 -11.30
C LEU A 525 -1.73 43.99 -11.98
N HIS A 526 -2.43 44.09 -13.10
CA HIS A 526 -2.60 45.37 -13.80
C HIS A 526 -3.23 46.45 -12.89
N ALA A 527 -4.29 46.11 -12.15
CA ALA A 527 -4.93 47.03 -11.21
C ALA A 527 -3.99 47.42 -10.04
N ALA A 528 -3.23 46.47 -9.50
CA ALA A 528 -2.31 46.71 -8.39
C ALA A 528 -1.14 47.63 -8.80
N VAL A 529 -0.62 47.49 -10.01
CA VAL A 529 0.41 48.39 -10.57
C VAL A 529 -0.11 49.83 -10.65
N ILE A 530 -1.31 50.04 -11.19
CA ILE A 530 -1.93 51.37 -11.28
C ILE A 530 -2.18 51.93 -9.87
N GLN A 531 -2.68 51.11 -8.93
CA GLN A 531 -2.92 51.54 -7.56
C GLN A 531 -1.62 51.98 -6.87
N ARG A 532 -0.52 51.22 -7.02
CA ARG A 532 0.78 51.61 -6.45
C ARG A 532 1.28 52.92 -7.06
N GLN A 533 1.18 53.09 -8.37
CA GLN A 533 1.56 54.34 -9.04
C GLN A 533 0.74 55.55 -8.55
N ALA A 534 -0.58 55.38 -8.39
CA ALA A 534 -1.46 56.44 -7.88
C ALA A 534 -1.18 56.77 -6.41
N SER A 535 -1.00 55.75 -5.55
CA SER A 535 -0.65 55.96 -4.13
C SER A 535 0.70 56.65 -3.97
N GLU A 536 1.67 56.37 -4.84
CA GLU A 536 2.97 57.05 -4.85
C GLU A 536 2.82 58.54 -5.16
N GLN A 537 2.06 58.89 -6.20
CA GLN A 537 1.79 60.29 -6.54
C GLN A 537 1.00 61.03 -5.45
N GLN A 538 0.05 60.35 -4.79
CA GLN A 538 -0.69 60.92 -3.66
C GLN A 538 0.23 61.21 -2.48
N TYR A 539 1.09 60.26 -2.09
CA TYR A 539 2.06 60.44 -1.01
C TYR A 539 3.00 61.61 -1.29
N GLN A 540 3.59 61.67 -2.49
CA GLN A 540 4.47 62.78 -2.89
C GLN A 540 3.75 64.13 -2.93
N SER A 541 2.47 64.15 -3.30
CA SER A 541 1.68 65.38 -3.35
C SER A 541 1.26 65.85 -1.96
N GLU A 542 0.93 64.92 -1.05
CA GLU A 542 0.59 65.23 0.33
C GLU A 542 1.81 65.75 1.09
N GLN A 543 2.99 65.15 0.85
CA GLN A 543 4.25 65.65 1.40
C GLN A 543 4.50 67.11 1.01
N ARG A 544 4.37 67.44 -0.29
CA ARG A 544 4.52 68.84 -0.76
C ARG A 544 3.50 69.80 -0.16
N LYS A 545 2.28 69.34 0.13
CA LYS A 545 1.27 70.16 0.81
C LYS A 545 1.59 70.37 2.28
N LEU A 546 2.14 69.37 2.96
CA LEU A 546 2.60 69.49 4.34
C LEU A 546 3.71 70.54 4.43
N ASP A 547 4.70 70.46 3.53
CA ASP A 547 5.82 71.41 3.47
C ASP A 547 5.34 72.86 3.22
N ALA A 548 4.18 73.02 2.56
CA ALA A 548 3.52 74.30 2.31
C ALA A 548 2.52 74.73 3.41
N GLY A 549 2.37 73.96 4.48
CA GLY A 549 1.42 74.21 5.58
C GLY A 549 -0.06 74.00 5.21
N GLN A 550 -0.35 73.29 4.11
CA GLN A 550 -1.70 73.04 3.58
C GLN A 550 -2.22 71.62 3.89
N SER A 551 -1.48 70.83 4.66
CA SER A 551 -1.85 69.47 5.06
C SER A 551 -1.47 69.19 6.52
N THR A 552 -1.80 68.01 7.01
CA THR A 552 -1.49 67.54 8.36
C THR A 552 -0.57 66.32 8.30
N VAL A 553 0.22 66.13 9.35
CA VAL A 553 1.06 64.93 9.51
C VAL A 553 0.22 63.66 9.43
N PHE A 554 -0.97 63.67 10.03
CA PHE A 554 -1.92 62.56 9.94
C PHE A 554 -2.20 62.14 8.49
N LEU A 555 -2.50 63.09 7.59
CA LEU A 555 -2.75 62.76 6.18
C LEU A 555 -1.51 62.17 5.50
N VAL A 556 -0.31 62.70 5.77
CA VAL A 556 0.93 62.17 5.18
C VAL A 556 1.20 60.73 5.65
N LEU A 557 1.05 60.45 6.95
CA LEU A 557 1.22 59.10 7.52
C LEU A 557 0.16 58.12 6.97
N GLU A 558 -1.07 58.57 6.76
CA GLU A 558 -2.13 57.80 6.11
C GLU A 558 -1.73 57.44 4.66
N ARG A 559 -1.24 58.41 3.88
CA ARG A 559 -0.78 58.17 2.49
C ARG A 559 0.46 57.28 2.43
N GLN A 560 1.38 57.40 3.37
CA GLN A 560 2.55 56.52 3.49
C GLN A 560 2.14 55.07 3.75
N THR A 561 1.18 54.85 4.66
CA THR A 561 0.62 53.52 4.94
C THR A 561 -0.09 52.95 3.70
N ALA A 562 -0.86 53.77 3.00
CA ALA A 562 -1.55 53.38 1.77
C ALA A 562 -0.56 52.98 0.66
N LEU A 563 0.53 53.73 0.47
CA LEU A 563 1.60 53.40 -0.48
C LEU A 563 2.30 52.09 -0.14
N THR A 564 2.68 51.90 1.13
CA THR A 564 3.31 50.66 1.59
C THR A 564 2.42 49.45 1.34
N THR A 565 1.12 49.59 1.64
CA THR A 565 0.11 48.55 1.36
C THR A 565 -0.03 48.28 -0.14
N ALA A 566 -0.04 49.32 -0.97
CA ALA A 566 -0.11 49.18 -2.42
C ALA A 566 1.13 48.47 -3.01
N ARG A 567 2.33 48.77 -2.51
CA ARG A 567 3.57 48.06 -2.87
C ARG A 567 3.48 46.57 -2.53
N GLY A 568 3.03 46.24 -1.33
CA GLY A 568 2.81 44.85 -0.92
C GLY A 568 1.77 44.11 -1.77
N ASN A 569 0.68 44.79 -2.15
CA ASN A 569 -0.36 44.22 -3.01
C ASN A 569 0.11 43.98 -4.44
N GLU A 570 0.94 44.86 -5.01
CA GLU A 570 1.56 44.66 -6.33
C GLU A 570 2.43 43.39 -6.32
N LEU A 571 3.35 43.28 -5.35
CA LEU A 571 4.21 42.10 -5.20
C LEU A 571 3.41 40.80 -5.03
N ARG A 572 2.35 40.83 -4.23
CA ARG A 572 1.45 39.69 -4.07
C ARG A 572 0.81 39.31 -5.40
N ALA A 573 0.23 40.27 -6.11
CA ALA A 573 -0.43 40.02 -7.40
C ALA A 573 0.54 39.46 -8.45
N GLN A 574 1.80 39.89 -8.46
CA GLN A 574 2.83 39.35 -9.33
C GLN A 574 3.12 37.86 -9.02
N THR A 575 3.38 37.52 -7.77
CA THR A 575 3.65 36.12 -7.38
C THR A 575 2.42 35.22 -7.49
N ASP A 576 1.21 35.74 -7.26
CA ASP A 576 -0.05 35.03 -7.44
C ASP A 576 -0.30 34.67 -8.91
N LEU A 577 0.11 35.50 -9.87
CA LEU A 577 0.08 35.17 -11.28
C LEU A 577 0.97 33.97 -11.61
N ASN A 578 2.18 33.93 -11.06
CA ASN A 578 3.10 32.81 -11.28
C ASN A 578 2.58 31.49 -10.66
N LYS A 579 1.95 31.57 -9.48
CA LYS A 579 1.25 30.44 -8.87
C LYS A 579 0.04 29.98 -9.69
N ALA A 580 -0.73 30.92 -10.26
CA ALA A 580 -1.86 30.59 -11.12
C ALA A 580 -1.41 29.86 -12.41
N ILE A 581 -0.24 30.21 -12.97
CA ILE A 581 0.35 29.50 -14.11
C ILE A 581 0.74 28.07 -13.74
N ALA A 582 1.42 27.88 -12.60
CA ALA A 582 1.74 26.54 -12.08
C ALA A 582 0.47 25.70 -11.86
N ASP A 583 -0.60 26.32 -11.37
CA ASP A 583 -1.90 25.66 -11.18
C ASP A 583 -2.56 25.26 -12.49
N LEU A 584 -2.41 26.06 -13.54
CA LEU A 584 -2.86 25.72 -14.89
C LEU A 584 -2.05 24.56 -15.50
N GLU A 585 -0.73 24.54 -15.29
CA GLU A 585 0.13 23.43 -15.72
C GLU A 585 -0.27 22.11 -15.03
N ARG A 586 -0.56 22.16 -13.73
CA ARG A 586 -1.13 21.03 -12.98
C ARG A 586 -2.49 20.65 -13.56
N ALA A 587 -3.36 21.64 -13.78
CA ALA A 587 -4.73 21.41 -14.24
C ALA A 587 -4.79 20.80 -15.66
N THR A 588 -3.80 21.08 -16.50
CA THR A 588 -3.68 20.52 -17.85
C THR A 588 -2.86 19.23 -17.90
N GLY A 589 -2.24 18.82 -16.79
CA GLY A 589 -1.34 17.66 -16.76
C GLY A 589 0.01 17.88 -17.45
N ASN A 590 0.34 19.11 -17.82
CA ASN A 590 1.55 19.48 -18.56
C ASN A 590 2.73 19.87 -17.68
N ALA A 591 2.59 19.88 -16.35
CA ALA A 591 3.66 20.30 -15.44
C ALA A 591 5.00 19.56 -15.68
N LEU A 592 4.97 18.28 -16.07
CA LEU A 592 6.19 17.53 -16.42
C LEU A 592 6.82 17.98 -17.75
N THR A 593 6.00 18.15 -18.79
CA THR A 593 6.47 18.52 -20.14
C THR A 593 6.95 19.95 -20.19
N THR A 594 6.23 20.89 -19.58
CA THR A 594 6.60 22.31 -19.52
C THR A 594 7.93 22.52 -18.80
N ASN A 595 8.18 21.76 -17.72
CA ASN A 595 9.42 21.84 -16.96
C ASN A 595 10.54 20.91 -17.51
N SER A 596 10.35 20.31 -18.70
CA SER A 596 11.33 19.42 -19.36
C SER A 596 11.76 18.22 -18.50
N ILE A 597 10.86 17.70 -17.66
CA ILE A 597 11.12 16.56 -16.78
C ILE A 597 10.63 15.28 -17.45
N VAL A 598 11.56 14.36 -17.71
CA VAL A 598 11.24 13.02 -18.23
C VAL A 598 11.19 12.02 -17.07
N VAL A 599 9.99 11.48 -16.82
CA VAL A 599 9.80 10.42 -15.83
C VAL A 599 10.23 9.08 -16.46
N ARG A 600 11.37 8.55 -16.03
CA ARG A 600 11.80 7.17 -16.37
C ARG A 600 11.75 6.33 -15.11
N VAL A 601 10.85 5.36 -15.08
CA VAL A 601 10.96 4.22 -14.15
C VAL A 601 12.07 3.33 -14.70
N ARG A 602 13.02 2.96 -13.83
CA ARG A 602 14.25 2.25 -14.21
C ARG A 602 14.12 0.76 -13.95
#